data_AF-A0A7W7K6V9-F1
#
_entry.id   AF-A0A7W7K6V9-F1
#
_cell.length_a   1.000
_cell.length_b   1.000
_cell.length_c   1.000
_cell.angle_alpha   90.00
_cell.angle_beta   90.00
_cell.angle_gamma   90.00
#
_symmetry.space_group_name_H-M   'P 1'
#
loop_
_entity.id
_entity.type
_entity.pdbx_description
1 polymer ?
#
loop_
_entity_poly.entity_id
_entity_poly.type
_entity_poly.pdbx_seq_one_letter_code
_entity_poly.pdbx_strand_id
1 'polypeptide(L)' 'MSRAINLNATQDHVIATCAKRKIGISAIETLQSGGTRLVMNNVEDAAAIAKVYGSKVLAGKVVRTATRLGRL' A
#
# COMPACT_ATOMS: atom_id res chain seq x y z
N MET A 1 -11.18 -6.99 7.45
CA MET A 1 -9.86 -6.40 7.12
C MET A 1 -9.62 -6.52 5.63
N SER A 2 -9.10 -5.48 4.98
CA SER A 2 -8.82 -5.47 3.53
C SER A 2 -7.36 -5.85 3.26
N ARG A 3 -7.10 -6.47 2.10
CA ARG A 3 -5.73 -6.72 1.59
C ARG A 3 -5.01 -5.45 1.11
N ALA A 4 -5.70 -4.32 1.03
CA ALA A 4 -5.15 -3.05 0.57
C ALA A 4 -4.91 -2.09 1.76
N ILE A 5 -3.73 -1.50 1.80
CA ILE A 5 -3.27 -0.57 2.84
C ILE A 5 -2.67 0.65 2.17
N ASN A 6 -2.88 1.83 2.77
CA ASN A 6 -2.24 3.06 2.35
C ASN A 6 -1.22 3.46 3.42
N LEU A 7 -0.01 3.81 3.00
CA LEU A 7 1.14 4.04 3.85
C LEU A 7 1.71 5.42 3.58
N ASN A 8 2.03 6.16 4.65
CA ASN A 8 2.84 7.37 4.59
C ASN A 8 4.32 6.98 4.51
N ALA A 9 4.71 6.44 3.35
CA ALA A 9 6.08 6.07 3.02
C ALA A 9 6.28 6.10 1.51
N THR A 10 7.51 6.31 1.07
CA THR A 10 7.89 6.23 -0.33
C THR A 10 7.78 4.80 -0.84
N GLN A 11 7.51 4.65 -2.14
CA GLN A 11 7.36 3.35 -2.78
C GLN A 11 8.59 2.46 -2.58
N ASP A 12 9.80 3.01 -2.76
CA ASP A 12 11.06 2.28 -2.61
C ASP A 12 11.25 1.75 -1.18
N HIS A 13 10.91 2.55 -0.17
CA HIS A 13 10.98 2.12 1.22
C HIS A 13 9.99 0.99 1.52
N VAL A 14 8.80 1.03 0.92
CA VAL A 14 7.80 -0.05 1.03
C VAL A 14 8.29 -1.33 0.36
N ILE A 15 8.85 -1.23 -0.85
CA ILE A 15 9.42 -2.38 -1.58
C ILE A 15 10.54 -3.03 -0.76
N ALA A 16 11.49 -2.23 -0.26
CA ALA A 16 12.59 -2.71 0.56
C ALA A 16 12.09 -3.40 1.85
N THR A 17 11.05 -2.86 2.48
CA THR A 17 10.44 -3.45 3.69
C THR A 17 9.78 -4.80 3.40
N CYS A 18 9.01 -4.90 2.31
CA CYS A 18 8.39 -6.15 1.89
C CYS A 18 9.44 -7.20 1.51
N ALA A 19 10.48 -6.82 0.77
CA ALA A 19 11.59 -7.70 0.40
C ALA A 19 12.33 -8.24 1.63
N LYS A 20 12.66 -7.39 2.61
CA LYS A 20 13.30 -7.77 3.87
C LYS A 20 12.48 -8.81 4.66
N ARG A 21 11.15 -8.74 4.54
CA ARG A 21 10.20 -9.63 5.25
C ARG A 21 9.74 -10.83 4.42
N LYS A 22 10.20 -10.94 3.17
CA LYS A 22 9.79 -11.98 2.20
C LYS A 22 8.28 -12.01 1.96
N ILE A 23 7.64 -10.84 1.95
CA ILE A 23 6.20 -10.71 1.76
C ILE A 23 5.90 -10.36 0.30
N GLY A 24 4.99 -11.12 -0.32
CA GLY A 24 4.58 -10.92 -1.72
C GLY A 24 3.67 -9.69 -1.89
N ILE A 25 3.97 -8.89 -2.92
CA ILE A 25 3.19 -7.72 -3.30
C ILE A 25 2.29 -8.08 -4.49
N SER A 26 0.99 -7.80 -4.39
CA SER A 26 0.05 -7.95 -5.50
C SER A 26 0.04 -6.73 -6.41
N ALA A 27 0.03 -5.53 -5.82
CA ALA A 27 0.12 -4.27 -6.55
C ALA A 27 0.69 -3.18 -5.63
N ILE A 28 1.38 -2.21 -6.23
CA ILE A 28 1.91 -1.04 -5.53
C ILE A 28 1.73 0.19 -6.41
N GLU A 29 1.25 1.28 -5.81
CA GLU A 29 1.05 2.56 -6.50
C GLU A 29 1.45 3.73 -5.58
N THR A 30 2.20 4.69 -6.12
CA THR A 30 2.42 5.98 -5.45
C THR A 30 1.12 6.78 -5.48
N LEU A 31 0.71 7.35 -4.34
CA LEU A 31 -0.52 8.12 -4.21
C LEU A 31 -0.28 9.60 -4.54
N GLN A 32 -1.24 10.23 -5.23
CA GLN A 32 -1.15 11.66 -5.56
C GLN A 32 -1.13 12.57 -4.33
N SER A 33 -1.76 12.14 -3.24
CA SER A 33 -1.71 12.84 -1.95
C SER A 33 -0.37 12.73 -1.22
N GLY A 34 0.59 12.01 -1.80
CA GLY A 34 1.79 11.53 -1.11
C GLY A 34 1.55 10.21 -0.39
N GLY A 35 2.62 9.42 -0.29
CA GLY A 35 2.60 8.05 0.25
C GLY A 35 2.39 6.99 -0.83
N THR A 36 2.12 5.77 -0.39
CA THR A 36 2.05 4.58 -1.24
C THR A 36 0.84 3.74 -0.86
N ARG A 37 0.06 3.30 -1.85
CA ARG A 37 -0.89 2.20 -1.64
C ARG A 37 -0.24 0.89 -1.99
N LEU A 38 -0.34 -0.02 -1.06
CA LEU A 38 0.15 -1.38 -1.15
C LEU A 38 -1.03 -2.34 -1.12
N VAL A 39 -1.08 -3.25 -2.08
CA VAL A 39 -2.05 -4.34 -2.12
C VAL A 39 -1.30 -5.65 -1.96
N MET A 40 -1.68 -6.41 -0.95
CA MET A 40 -1.08 -7.71 -0.61
C MET A 40 -1.83 -8.85 -1.29
N ASN A 41 -1.18 -10.02 -1.30
CA ASN A 41 -1.78 -11.26 -1.80
C ASN A 41 -2.89 -11.78 -0.87
N ASN A 42 -2.72 -11.61 0.44
CA ASN A 42 -3.66 -12.07 1.47
C ASN A 42 -3.83 -11.01 2.59
N VAL A 43 -4.76 -11.26 3.50
CA VAL A 43 -5.15 -10.29 4.55
C VAL A 43 -4.18 -10.33 5.73
N GLU A 44 -3.55 -11.47 5.95
CA GLU A 44 -2.58 -11.72 7.02
C GLU A 44 -1.31 -10.90 6.82
N ASP A 45 -0.78 -10.89 5.60
CA ASP A 45 0.37 -10.08 5.17
C ASP A 45 0.07 -8.59 5.26
N ALA A 46 -1.15 -8.20 4.87
CA ALA A 46 -1.63 -6.84 5.08
C ALA A 46 -1.62 -6.48 6.57
N ALA A 47 -2.19 -7.33 7.44
CA ALA A 47 -2.18 -7.10 8.88
C ALA A 47 -0.75 -6.99 9.45
N ALA A 48 0.18 -7.83 8.97
CA ALA A 48 1.58 -7.79 9.38
C ALA A 48 2.25 -6.46 8.98
N ILE A 49 2.09 -6.02 7.73
CA ILE A 49 2.62 -4.74 7.26
C ILE A 49 1.99 -3.56 8.01
N ALA A 50 0.67 -3.57 8.25
CA ALA A 50 0.00 -2.53 9.02
C ALA A 50 0.61 -2.36 10.41
N LYS A 51 0.94 -3.46 11.10
CA LYS A 51 1.62 -3.43 12.42
C LYS A 51 3.03 -2.84 12.34
N VAL A 52 3.76 -3.12 11.26
CA VAL A 52 5.13 -2.61 11.04
C VAL A 52 5.14 -1.10 10.83
N TYR A 53 4.17 -0.58 10.07
CA TYR A 53 4.08 0.84 9.79
C TYR A 53 3.35 1.63 10.88
N GLY A 54 2.47 0.99 11.66
CA GLY A 54 1.81 1.58 12.83
C GLY A 54 1.12 2.89 12.49
N SER A 55 1.57 3.99 13.11
CA SER A 55 1.05 5.34 12.89
C SER A 55 1.25 5.88 11.46
N LYS A 56 2.09 5.24 10.64
CA LYS A 56 2.26 5.58 9.22
C LYS A 56 1.20 4.94 8.33
N VAL A 57 0.31 4.11 8.86
CA VAL A 57 -0.85 3.65 8.12
C VAL A 57 -1.84 4.80 7.98
N LEU A 58 -2.10 5.21 6.75
CA LEU A 58 -3.03 6.30 6.45
C LEU A 58 -4.47 5.80 6.65
N ALA A 59 -5.09 6.23 7.74
CA ALA A 59 -6.51 6.03 8.01
C ALA A 59 -7.32 7.12 7.30
N GLY A 60 -8.24 6.73 6.39
CA GLY A 60 -9.15 7.66 5.72
C GLY A 60 -9.25 7.49 4.21
N LYS A 61 -9.98 8.41 3.57
CA LYS A 61 -10.09 8.47 2.10
C LYS A 61 -8.78 9.00 1.52
N VAL A 62 -8.17 8.23 0.64
CA VAL A 62 -6.93 8.60 -0.06
C VAL A 62 -7.23 8.70 -1.54
N VAL A 63 -6.75 9.77 -2.18
CA VAL A 63 -6.98 10.01 -3.61
C VAL A 63 -6.08 9.06 -4.40
N ARG A 64 -6.71 8.20 -5.18
CA ARG A 64 -6.04 7.23 -6.04
C ARG A 64 -6.12 7.71 -7.47
N THR A 65 -5.07 7.45 -8.24
CA THR A 65 -5.15 7.58 -9.69
C THR A 65 -6.13 6.54 -10.22
N ALA A 66 -7.14 6.98 -10.98
CA ALA A 66 -8.12 6.07 -11.56
C ALA A 66 -7.43 5.14 -12.56
N THR A 67 -7.50 3.82 -12.34
CA THR A 67 -6.94 2.82 -13.26
C THR A 67 -7.69 2.80 -14.61
N ARG A 68 -8.92 3.30 -14.66
CA ARG A 68 -9.65 3.55 -15.90
C ARG A 68 -9.79 5.06 -16.09
N LEU A 69 -8.87 5.67 -16.83
CA LEU A 69 -9.25 6.77 -17.70
C LEU A 69 -10.24 6.16 -18.69
N GLY A 70 -11.51 6.53 -18.54
CA GLY A 70 -12.57 6.06 -19.42
C GLY A 70 -12.18 6.29 -20.87
N ARG A 71 -12.43 5.27 -21.72
CA ARG A 71 -12.65 5.53 -23.14
C ARG A 71 -13.66 6.68 -23.23
N LEU A 72 -13.24 7.74 -23.94
CA LEU A 72 -14.09 8.84 -24.39
C LEU A 72 -15.34 8.30 -25.08
#